data_AF-A0A067P453-F1
#
_entry.id   AF-A0A067P453-F1
#
_cell.length_a   1.000
_cell.length_b   1.000
_cell.length_c   1.000
_cell.angle_alpha   90.00
_cell.angle_beta   90.00
_cell.angle_gamma   90.00
#
_symmetry.space_group_name_H-M   'P 1'
#
loop_
_entity.id
_entity.type
_entity.pdbx_description
1 polymer ?
#
loop_
_entity_poly.entity_id
_entity_poly.type
_entity_poly.pdbx_seq_one_letter_code
_entity_poly.pdbx_strand_id
1 'polypeptide(L)'
;MLTQLVTTDITRINAKRIEDVKAKFSLSLLPYYRNALEDGEYKAFLMAARVLVLDRFPPLGLDPSSKEYKERVLAEVEAFDLDMMLSRIHPDHRDVPASTGDWRPYLTLYEDRKRCARSGRPLEG
;
A
#
# COMPACT_ATOMS: atom_id res chain seq x y z
N MET A 1 6.77 -13.76 34.28
CA MET A 1 6.95 -14.32 32.91
C MET A 1 5.67 -14.29 32.04
N LEU A 2 4.48 -13.97 32.56
CA LEU A 2 3.28 -13.81 31.71
C LEU A 2 3.30 -12.54 30.82
N THR A 3 3.93 -11.46 31.29
CA THR A 3 3.88 -10.14 30.66
C THR A 3 4.63 -10.07 29.32
N GLN A 4 5.71 -10.83 29.15
CA GLN A 4 6.47 -10.93 27.88
C GLN A 4 5.76 -11.76 26.80
N LEU A 5 4.99 -12.79 27.20
CA LEU A 5 4.25 -13.63 26.26
C LEU A 5 3.11 -12.83 25.60
N VAL A 6 2.34 -12.11 26.43
CA VAL A 6 1.20 -11.30 25.98
C VAL A 6 1.61 -10.12 25.10
N THR A 7 2.73 -9.44 25.40
CA THR A 7 3.23 -8.34 24.57
C THR A 7 3.76 -8.81 23.21
N THR A 8 4.37 -9.99 23.15
CA THR A 8 4.87 -10.57 21.89
C THR A 8 3.71 -10.94 20.96
N ASP A 9 2.62 -11.50 21.50
CA ASP A 9 1.44 -11.86 20.70
C ASP A 9 0.66 -10.63 20.20
N ILE A 10 0.48 -9.58 21.01
CA ILE A 10 -0.18 -8.33 20.58
C ILE A 10 0.61 -7.65 19.46
N THR A 11 1.94 -7.62 19.59
CA THR A 11 2.82 -7.02 18.56
C THR A 11 2.74 -7.78 17.24
N ARG A 12 2.73 -9.12 17.28
CA ARG A 12 2.56 -9.97 16.09
C ARG A 12 1.19 -9.81 15.43
N ILE A 13 0.12 -9.74 16.23
CA ILE A 13 -1.25 -9.54 15.73
C ILE A 13 -1.34 -8.19 15.01
N ASN A 14 -0.78 -7.13 15.59
CA ASN A 14 -0.78 -5.80 14.97
C ASN A 14 0.07 -5.76 13.69
N ALA A 15 1.24 -6.41 13.68
CA ALA A 15 2.07 -6.51 12.48
C ALA A 15 1.33 -7.22 11.34
N LYS A 16 0.73 -8.38 11.61
CA LYS A 16 -0.07 -9.12 10.63
C LYS A 16 -1.25 -8.29 10.11
N ARG A 17 -1.93 -7.56 11.00
CA ARG A 17 -3.05 -6.69 10.62
C ARG A 17 -2.60 -5.57 9.67
N ILE A 18 -1.43 -4.98 9.92
CA ILE A 18 -0.85 -3.96 9.04
C ILE A 18 -0.49 -4.56 7.67
N GLU A 19 0.15 -5.73 7.65
CA GLU A 19 0.45 -6.47 6.41
C GLU A 19 -0.81 -6.77 5.60
N ASP A 20 -1.88 -7.24 6.25
CA ASP A 20 -3.17 -7.50 5.60
C ASP A 20 -3.79 -6.23 4.99
N VAL A 21 -3.64 -5.07 5.65
CA VAL A 21 -4.14 -3.79 5.13
C VAL A 21 -3.33 -3.34 3.91
N LYS A 22 -2.01 -3.51 3.94
CA LYS A 22 -1.12 -3.21 2.81
C LYS A 22 -1.42 -4.09 1.61
N ALA A 23 -1.53 -5.40 1.80
CA ALA A 23 -1.89 -6.33 0.74
C ALA A 23 -3.25 -5.99 0.10
N LYS A 24 -4.27 -5.67 0.91
CA LYS A 24 -5.57 -5.20 0.42
C LYS A 24 -5.47 -3.90 -0.37
N PHE A 25 -4.60 -2.99 0.05
CA PHE A 25 -4.38 -1.74 -0.66
C PHE A 25 -3.74 -1.99 -2.04
N SER A 26 -2.65 -2.75 -2.13
CA SER A 26 -2.03 -3.13 -3.40
C SER A 26 -3.00 -3.84 -4.34
N LEU A 27 -3.76 -4.81 -3.82
CA LEU A 27 -4.78 -5.53 -4.59
C LEU A 27 -5.86 -4.59 -5.16
N SER A 28 -6.24 -3.55 -4.41
CA SER A 28 -7.22 -2.57 -4.89
C SER A 28 -6.69 -1.71 -6.06
N LEU A 29 -5.37 -1.60 -6.19
CA LEU A 29 -4.70 -0.85 -7.24
C LEU A 29 -4.31 -1.72 -8.44
N LEU A 30 -4.32 -3.06 -8.28
CA LEU A 30 -3.91 -4.01 -9.31
C LEU A 30 -4.64 -3.85 -10.66
N PRO A 31 -5.98 -3.62 -10.73
CA PRO A 31 -6.65 -3.38 -12.02
C PRO A 31 -6.08 -2.20 -12.79
N TYR A 32 -5.79 -1.10 -12.10
CA TYR A 32 -5.24 0.11 -12.71
C TYR A 32 -3.77 -0.06 -13.10
N TYR A 33 -2.99 -0.80 -12.31
CA TYR A 33 -1.62 -1.15 -12.65
C TYR A 33 -1.54 -2.03 -13.91
N ARG A 34 -2.47 -2.99 -14.05
CA ARG A 34 -2.56 -3.83 -15.26
C ARG A 34 -2.87 -3.00 -16.50
N ASN A 35 -3.80 -2.04 -16.41
CA ASN A 35 -4.06 -1.08 -17.48
C ASN A 35 -2.80 -0.24 -17.80
N ALA A 36 -2.14 0.33 -16.79
CA ALA A 36 -0.91 1.10 -17.01
C ALA A 36 0.24 0.27 -17.60
N LEU A 37 0.28 -1.04 -17.37
CA LEU A 37 1.25 -1.95 -18.01
C LEU A 37 0.95 -2.14 -19.50
N GLU A 38 -0.32 -2.28 -19.87
CA GLU A 38 -0.75 -2.40 -21.27
C GLU A 38 -0.40 -1.15 -22.07
N ASP A 39 -0.56 0.03 -21.46
CA ASP A 39 -0.27 1.33 -22.08
C ASP A 39 1.22 1.76 -21.96
N GLY A 40 2.06 0.95 -21.30
CA GLY A 40 3.49 1.27 -21.07
C GLY A 40 3.75 2.38 -20.05
N GLU A 41 2.72 2.81 -19.33
CA GLU A 41 2.74 3.92 -18.35
C GLU A 41 3.00 3.47 -16.90
N TYR A 42 3.31 2.19 -16.68
CA TYR A 42 3.44 1.60 -15.34
C TYR A 42 4.41 2.35 -14.40
N LYS A 43 5.46 3.00 -14.93
CA LYS A 43 6.37 3.83 -14.14
C LYS A 43 5.68 5.08 -13.57
N ALA A 44 4.87 5.75 -14.39
CA ALA A 44 4.10 6.93 -13.97
C ALA A 44 3.03 6.52 -12.94
N PHE A 45 2.40 5.37 -13.16
CA PHE A 45 1.49 4.76 -12.19
C PHE A 45 2.17 4.53 -10.83
N LEU A 46 3.32 3.85 -10.80
CA LEU A 46 4.02 3.55 -9.55
C LEU A 46 4.42 4.84 -8.83
N MET A 47 4.91 5.86 -9.55
CA MET A 47 5.22 7.16 -8.96
C MET A 47 3.99 7.82 -8.29
N ALA A 48 2.83 7.78 -8.92
CA ALA A 48 1.60 8.32 -8.33
C ALA A 48 1.12 7.49 -7.13
N ALA A 49 1.20 6.15 -7.22
CA ALA A 49 0.78 5.25 -6.15
C ALA A 49 1.65 5.38 -4.90
N ARG A 50 2.97 5.61 -5.05
CA ARG A 50 3.90 5.84 -3.93
C ARG A 50 3.46 7.00 -3.03
N VAL A 51 2.88 8.07 -3.59
CA VAL A 51 2.34 9.18 -2.79
C VAL A 51 1.21 8.70 -1.87
N LEU A 52 0.35 7.80 -2.34
CA LEU A 52 -0.73 7.22 -1.56
C LEU A 52 -0.20 6.25 -0.49
N VAL A 53 0.82 5.46 -0.81
CA VAL A 53 1.49 4.55 0.15
C VAL A 53 2.00 5.36 1.34
N LEU A 54 2.69 6.47 1.09
CA LEU A 54 3.27 7.29 2.16
C LEU A 54 2.21 8.05 2.98
N ASP A 55 1.06 8.39 2.39
CA ASP A 55 -0.06 8.97 3.12
C ASP A 55 -0.75 7.96 4.03
N ARG A 56 -0.86 6.70 3.58
CA ARG A 56 -1.55 5.63 4.31
C ARG A 56 -0.68 4.91 5.33
N PHE A 57 0.62 4.81 5.08
CA PHE A 57 1.56 4.03 5.88
C PHE A 57 2.80 4.86 6.25
N PRO A 58 2.63 6.03 6.91
CA PRO A 58 3.76 6.83 7.33
C PRO A 58 4.60 6.09 8.39
N PRO A 59 5.94 6.27 8.42
CA PRO A 59 6.77 5.78 9.51
C PRO A 59 6.52 6.62 10.78
N LEU A 60 5.53 6.21 11.58
CA LEU A 60 5.14 6.90 12.80
C LEU A 60 6.25 6.89 13.85
N GLY A 61 6.35 7.99 14.62
CA GLY A 61 7.30 8.10 15.74
C GLY A 61 8.75 8.37 15.34
N LEU A 62 9.03 8.62 14.07
CA LEU A 62 10.35 9.00 13.56
C LEU A 62 10.36 10.45 13.06
N ASP A 63 11.47 11.15 13.27
CA ASP A 63 11.69 12.49 12.72
C ASP A 63 11.84 12.40 11.19
N PRO A 64 11.02 13.11 10.38
CA PRO A 64 11.14 13.16 8.93
C PRO A 64 12.53 13.56 8.40
N SER A 65 13.30 14.31 9.18
CA SER A 65 14.66 14.73 8.81
C SER A 65 15.70 13.61 8.96
N SER A 66 15.40 12.61 9.80
CA SER A 66 16.31 11.54 10.19
C SER A 66 16.64 10.59 9.05
N LYS A 67 17.82 9.96 9.14
CA LYS A 67 18.24 8.90 8.21
C LYS A 67 17.30 7.70 8.28
N GLU A 68 16.91 7.30 9.50
CA GLU A 68 16.04 6.16 9.73
C GLU A 68 14.67 6.34 9.08
N TYR A 69 14.05 7.52 9.19
CA TYR A 69 12.79 7.82 8.51
C TYR A 69 12.90 7.62 7.00
N LYS A 70 13.97 8.14 6.38
CA LYS A 70 14.22 8.03 4.94
C LYS A 70 14.41 6.58 4.50
N GLU A 71 15.14 5.79 5.29
CA GLU A 71 15.34 4.36 5.04
C GLU A 71 14.01 3.58 5.15
N ARG A 72 13.17 3.89 6.14
CA ARG A 72 11.85 3.27 6.31
C ARG A 72 10.90 3.62 5.17
N VAL A 73 10.86 4.89 4.76
CA VAL A 73 10.10 5.35 3.59
C VAL A 73 10.52 4.61 2.33
N LEU A 74 11.83 4.47 2.11
CA LEU A 74 12.36 3.76 0.95
C LEU A 74 11.94 2.29 0.96
N ALA A 75 12.14 1.59 2.08
CA ALA A 75 11.77 0.19 2.22
C ALA A 75 10.27 -0.04 2.01
N GLU A 76 9.41 0.87 2.51
CA GLU A 76 7.96 0.79 2.33
C GLU A 76 7.55 0.92 0.86
N VAL A 77 8.15 1.88 0.15
CA VAL A 77 7.92 2.09 -1.29
C VAL A 77 8.41 0.91 -2.12
N GLU A 78 9.61 0.39 -1.83
CA GLU A 78 10.18 -0.76 -2.53
C GLU A 78 9.35 -2.03 -2.30
N ALA A 79 8.86 -2.25 -1.07
CA ALA A 79 7.99 -3.37 -0.77
C ALA A 79 6.68 -3.29 -1.55
N PHE A 80 6.06 -2.10 -1.63
CA PHE A 80 4.86 -1.89 -2.43
C PHE A 80 5.11 -2.15 -3.92
N ASP A 81 6.18 -1.59 -4.49
CA ASP A 81 6.49 -1.78 -5.92
C ASP A 81 6.71 -3.26 -6.24
N LEU A 82 7.43 -3.98 -5.38
CA LEU A 82 7.67 -5.41 -5.52
C LEU A 82 6.36 -6.21 -5.43
N ASP A 83 5.50 -5.88 -4.47
CA ASP A 83 4.20 -6.53 -4.31
C ASP A 83 3.30 -6.35 -5.55
N MET A 84 3.28 -5.15 -6.15
CA MET A 84 2.58 -4.90 -7.41
C MET A 84 3.13 -5.73 -8.57
N MET A 85 4.46 -5.83 -8.66
CA MET A 85 5.13 -6.65 -9.68
C MET A 85 4.84 -8.14 -9.50
N LEU A 86 4.86 -8.66 -8.28
CA LEU A 86 4.57 -10.07 -7.99
C LEU A 86 3.09 -10.39 -8.15
N SER A 87 2.19 -9.51 -7.73
CA SER A 87 0.74 -9.64 -7.87
C SER A 87 0.28 -9.73 -9.33
N ARG A 88 1.10 -9.29 -10.29
CA ARG A 88 0.85 -9.51 -11.72
C ARG A 88 0.90 -10.99 -12.10
N ILE A 89 1.81 -11.75 -11.49
CA ILE A 89 2.09 -13.15 -11.85
C ILE A 89 1.57 -14.15 -10.82
N HIS A 90 1.07 -13.67 -9.67
CA HIS A 90 0.55 -14.51 -8.61
C HIS A 90 -0.71 -15.28 -9.06
N PRO A 91 -0.78 -16.61 -8.89
CA PRO A 91 -1.91 -17.42 -9.33
C PRO A 91 -3.26 -16.92 -8.79
N ASP A 92 -3.31 -16.56 -7.52
CA ASP A 92 -4.56 -16.12 -6.86
C ASP A 92 -5.07 -14.77 -7.37
N HIS A 93 -4.21 -13.99 -8.03
CA HIS A 93 -4.56 -12.67 -8.54
C HIS A 93 -4.82 -12.71 -10.05
N ARG A 94 -4.74 -13.89 -10.69
CA ARG A 94 -4.89 -14.05 -12.13
C ARG A 94 -6.19 -13.45 -12.65
N ASP A 95 -7.28 -13.67 -11.93
CA ASP A 95 -8.64 -13.31 -12.34
C ASP A 95 -9.00 -11.83 -12.13
N VAL A 96 -8.09 -11.00 -11.61
CA VAL A 96 -8.31 -9.56 -11.44
C VAL A 96 -8.17 -8.85 -12.80
N PRO A 97 -9.24 -8.43 -13.49
CA PRO A 97 -9.10 -7.84 -14.82
C PRO A 97 -8.39 -6.49 -14.76
N ALA A 98 -7.80 -6.07 -15.88
CA ALA A 98 -7.36 -4.69 -16.05
C ALA A 98 -8.57 -3.74 -15.98
N SER A 99 -8.36 -2.56 -15.39
CA SER A 99 -9.35 -1.47 -15.44
C SER A 99 -9.53 -1.03 -16.88
N THR A 100 -10.77 -0.74 -17.29
CA THR A 100 -11.05 -0.11 -18.60
C THR A 100 -10.97 1.41 -18.56
N GLY A 101 -10.85 2.01 -17.37
CA GLY A 101 -10.76 3.45 -17.18
C GLY A 101 -9.35 3.92 -16.82
N ASP A 102 -9.03 5.16 -17.24
CA ASP A 102 -7.78 5.86 -16.90
C ASP A 102 -7.57 5.90 -15.39
N TRP A 103 -6.36 5.54 -14.95
CA TRP A 103 -5.99 5.43 -13.56
C TRP A 103 -5.68 6.78 -12.91
N ARG A 104 -5.30 7.79 -13.69
CA ARG A 104 -4.82 9.09 -13.17
C ARG A 104 -5.80 9.79 -12.22
N PRO A 105 -7.11 9.87 -12.52
CA PRO A 105 -8.06 10.51 -11.62
C PRO A 105 -8.21 9.74 -10.29
N TYR A 106 -7.97 8.43 -10.33
CA TYR A 106 -8.08 7.55 -9.17
C TYR A 106 -6.81 7.51 -8.33
N LEU A 107 -5.64 7.90 -8.84
CA LEU A 107 -4.41 7.99 -8.04
C LEU A 107 -4.19 9.39 -7.47
N THR A 108 -5.21 9.93 -6.80
CA THR A 108 -5.12 11.21 -6.07
C THR A 108 -5.39 11.00 -4.58
N LEU A 109 -4.72 11.79 -3.73
CA LEU A 109 -4.95 11.76 -2.27
C LEU A 109 -6.42 12.02 -1.92
N TYR A 110 -7.10 12.89 -2.66
CA TYR A 110 -8.51 13.20 -2.44
C TYR A 110 -9.40 11.97 -2.66
N GLU A 111 -9.31 11.31 -3.82
CA GLU A 111 -10.13 10.14 -4.11
C GLU A 111 -9.74 8.92 -3.26
N ASP A 112 -8.47 8.82 -2.89
CA ASP A 112 -7.98 7.80 -1.98
C ASP A 112 -8.58 7.92 -0.56
N ARG A 113 -8.47 9.12 0.05
CA ARG A 113 -9.06 9.40 1.38
C ARG A 113 -10.58 9.29 1.39
N LYS A 114 -11.25 9.69 0.31
CA LYS A 114 -12.71 9.53 0.13
C LYS A 114 -13.14 8.06 0.08
N ARG A 115 -12.30 7.17 -0.45
CA ARG A 115 -12.54 5.71 -0.42
C ARG A 115 -12.33 5.15 0.99
N CYS A 116 -11.34 5.62 1.73
CA CYS A 116 -11.14 5.25 3.14
C CYS A 116 -12.37 5.62 4.00
N ALA A 117 -12.82 6.88 3.92
CA ALA A 117 -13.96 7.38 4.69
C ALA A 117 -15.25 6.60 4.42
N ARG A 118 -15.51 6.23 3.16
CA ARG A 118 -16.68 5.41 2.80
C ARG A 118 -16.59 3.96 3.26
N SER A 119 -15.38 3.43 3.48
CA SER A 119 -15.17 2.06 3.98
C SER A 119 -15.26 1.91 5.50
N GLY A 120 -15.57 2.99 6.24
CA GLY A 120 -15.69 2.96 7.70
C GLY A 120 -14.38 2.65 8.44
N ARG A 121 -13.23 2.70 7.74
CA ARG A 121 -11.92 2.47 8.36
C ARG A 121 -11.38 3.79 8.91
N PRO A 122 -10.99 3.86 10.20
CA PRO A 122 -10.30 5.03 10.70
C PRO A 122 -9.00 5.23 9.91
N LEU A 123 -8.74 6.48 9.56
CA LEU A 123 -7.40 6.93 9.22
C LEU A 123 -6.62 6.87 10.54
N GLU A 124 -6.06 5.70 10.87
CA GLU A 124 -5.10 5.60 11.97
C GLU A 124 -3.87 6.39 11.54
N GLY A 125 -3.75 7.60 12.07
CA GLY A 125 -2.64 8.51 11.85
C GLY A 125 -1.49 8.29 12.81
#